data_AF-A0A1F9LM80-F1
#
_entry.id   AF-A0A1F9LM80-F1
#
_cell.length_a   1.000
_cell.length_b   1.000
_cell.length_c   1.000
_cell.angle_alpha   90.00
_cell.angle_beta   90.00
_cell.angle_gamma   90.00
#
_symmetry.space_group_name_H-M   'P 1'
#
loop_
_entity.id
_entity.type
_entity.pdbx_description
1 polymer ?
#
loop_
_entity_poly.entity_id
_entity_poly.type
_entity_poly.pdbx_seq_one_letter_code
_entity_poly.pdbx_strand_id
1 'polypeptide(L)'
;MTHQRTILLPRTCWPLLLALLAWFLPGCEKDDLPRGWSEASHGNDASADYAVVFAEGVVHTLELRFSSSAWKTLQEDMTELYGDPGTFTGPGVDQAAMGANPPPGGAVPGRIQVGMIAPVEALAACAGATVDAACTIDLGEETLKGTCIAQGEDLFCSPDLATFQPGSGRDVSGDVRPPQGFGGGMGFPPILPGDASEDAFVVRTEQGGIPGGAPPAWGDLSGDQPPEGSHLEGAGGEVRGGPGNLEMASRNPIWQSCTLRYAGKTWEHVGFRYKGNSSLASSWSQGSLKLGFRLDLDHFENDVEEVKNQRFYGFDELSFANNWSDDSYLREKVTADLFREAGVPAARTAFYRVVVDHGDGPEYLGLYTAVELPDGPMLRAQFLEEGGNLYKPSGNCATFSCFAEESFDKENNTKEADYRDIEALVTALNDDSSDRAAWRHDLEIVFDVDDFLRWLAVNTLLVNWDTYGSMAHNFYLYHDPGDDLLHWLPWDNNMALMSGGMARSSVEFSHGTVGSDWPLIRFLLDDPDYYARYVELVAEAVKTLPEPKALEQRLRTLHDLIAPHVTGPEGESSGMSLLQDETSFDTSVEALVEHLTSRRAAALDFLGGTDSPAATTPGSSEVLP
;
A
#
# COMPACT_ATOMS: atom_id res chain seq x y z
N MET A 1 -79.78 -39.78 6.19
CA MET A 1 -79.91 -39.75 4.73
C MET A 1 -79.75 -38.30 4.31
N THR A 2 -78.62 -37.87 3.73
CA THR A 2 -78.45 -37.65 2.26
C THR A 2 -79.61 -36.84 1.65
N HIS A 3 -79.50 -35.75 0.91
CA HIS A 3 -78.45 -35.08 0.12
C HIS A 3 -78.93 -33.62 -0.16
N GLN A 4 -78.03 -32.64 -0.31
CA GLN A 4 -78.28 -31.47 -1.18
C GLN A 4 -76.96 -31.12 -1.89
N ARG A 5 -76.81 -31.58 -3.15
CA ARG A 5 -76.99 -30.82 -4.40
C ARG A 5 -75.82 -29.88 -4.70
N THR A 6 -74.82 -30.45 -5.38
CA THR A 6 -73.77 -29.76 -6.12
C THR A 6 -74.36 -28.96 -7.27
N ILE A 7 -74.15 -27.64 -7.29
CA ILE A 7 -74.33 -26.81 -8.48
C ILE A 7 -72.93 -26.54 -9.04
N LEU A 8 -72.65 -27.13 -10.19
CA LEU A 8 -71.47 -26.83 -11.01
C LEU A 8 -71.70 -25.48 -11.70
N LEU A 9 -70.90 -24.48 -11.36
CA LEU A 9 -70.79 -23.23 -12.12
C LEU A 9 -69.68 -23.36 -13.19
N PRO A 10 -69.88 -22.78 -14.39
CA PRO A 10 -68.97 -22.93 -15.52
C PRO A 10 -67.65 -22.16 -15.32
N ARG A 11 -66.56 -22.75 -15.83
CA ARG A 11 -65.15 -22.30 -15.71
C ARG A 11 -64.81 -20.97 -16.41
N THR A 12 -65.77 -20.18 -16.86
CA THR A 12 -65.51 -18.98 -17.68
C THR A 12 -65.63 -17.65 -16.93
N CYS A 13 -65.80 -17.66 -15.60
CA CYS A 13 -65.89 -16.42 -14.81
C CYS A 13 -64.77 -16.25 -13.77
N TRP A 14 -63.70 -17.04 -13.82
CA TRP A 14 -62.57 -16.86 -12.90
C TRP A 14 -61.60 -15.70 -13.19
N PRO A 15 -61.44 -15.16 -14.43
CA PRO A 15 -60.45 -14.11 -14.65
C PRO A 15 -60.93 -12.70 -14.25
N LEU A 16 -62.22 -12.51 -13.94
CA LEU A 16 -62.79 -11.20 -13.60
C LEU A 16 -62.84 -10.89 -12.09
N LEU A 17 -62.65 -11.89 -11.22
CA LEU A 17 -62.59 -11.65 -9.76
C LEU A 17 -61.16 -11.41 -9.25
N LEU A 18 -60.12 -11.80 -10.01
CA LEU A 18 -58.72 -11.52 -9.67
C LEU A 18 -58.24 -10.15 -10.18
N ALA A 19 -58.89 -9.60 -11.21
CA ALA A 19 -58.55 -8.28 -11.76
C ALA A 19 -59.06 -7.09 -10.91
N LEU A 20 -59.98 -7.32 -9.97
CA LEU A 20 -60.56 -6.27 -9.10
C LEU A 20 -59.94 -6.21 -7.69
N LEU A 21 -59.06 -7.15 -7.34
CA LEU A 21 -58.27 -7.12 -6.10
C LEU A 21 -56.86 -6.54 -6.30
N ALA A 22 -56.42 -6.34 -7.55
CA ALA A 22 -55.12 -5.77 -7.89
C ALA A 22 -55.09 -4.23 -7.95
N TRP A 23 -56.19 -3.55 -7.63
CA TRP A 23 -56.31 -2.08 -7.68
C TRP A 23 -56.37 -1.41 -6.30
N PHE A 24 -56.25 -2.17 -5.22
CA PHE A 24 -56.23 -1.65 -3.84
C PHE A 24 -55.23 -2.41 -2.93
N LEU A 25 -54.14 -2.91 -3.51
CA LEU A 25 -52.93 -3.01 -2.73
C LEU A 25 -52.22 -1.67 -2.92
N PRO A 26 -51.96 -0.86 -1.87
CA PRO A 26 -50.91 0.12 -2.01
C PRO A 26 -49.68 -0.68 -2.44
N GLY A 27 -49.10 -0.33 -3.59
CA GLY A 27 -47.71 -0.71 -3.80
C GLY A 27 -46.96 -0.23 -2.56
N CYS A 28 -46.06 -1.04 -2.01
CA CYS A 28 -44.96 -0.48 -1.25
C CYS A 28 -44.19 0.40 -2.24
N GLU A 29 -44.65 1.63 -2.40
CA GLU A 29 -43.88 2.71 -2.99
C GLU A 29 -42.65 2.85 -2.06
N LYS A 30 -41.45 2.87 -2.64
CA LYS A 30 -40.19 3.13 -1.92
C LYS A 30 -40.22 4.58 -1.41
N ASP A 31 -41.09 4.87 -0.45
CA ASP A 31 -41.51 6.25 -0.11
C ASP A 31 -40.50 7.02 0.75
N ASP A 32 -39.38 6.41 1.16
CA ASP A 32 -38.32 7.09 1.92
C ASP A 32 -36.93 6.98 1.26
N LEU A 33 -36.85 7.12 -0.06
CA LEU A 33 -35.55 7.22 -0.72
C LEU A 33 -34.81 8.51 -0.30
N PRO A 34 -33.50 8.44 0.00
CA PRO A 34 -32.71 9.60 0.38
C PRO A 34 -32.77 10.76 -0.63
N ARG A 35 -32.48 11.96 -0.15
CA ARG A 35 -32.50 13.15 -1.00
C ARG A 35 -31.55 12.99 -2.19
N GLY A 36 -32.09 13.13 -3.40
CA GLY A 36 -31.31 13.04 -4.63
C GLY A 36 -30.95 11.62 -5.05
N TRP A 37 -31.57 10.60 -4.45
CA TRP A 37 -31.40 9.21 -4.84
C TRP A 37 -31.69 8.98 -6.33
N SER A 38 -30.91 8.10 -6.95
CA SER A 38 -31.10 7.62 -8.31
C SER A 38 -30.45 6.25 -8.48
N GLU A 39 -31.00 5.42 -9.35
CA GLU A 39 -30.45 4.09 -9.66
C GLU A 39 -28.96 4.17 -10.02
N ALA A 40 -28.59 5.10 -10.91
CA ALA A 40 -27.20 5.28 -11.35
C ALA A 40 -26.21 5.71 -10.25
N SER A 41 -26.69 6.17 -9.08
CA SER A 41 -25.80 6.67 -8.02
C SER A 41 -25.88 5.91 -6.71
N HIS A 42 -26.95 5.16 -6.45
CA HIS A 42 -27.16 4.39 -5.22
C HIS A 42 -27.54 2.94 -5.46
N GLY A 43 -28.03 2.61 -6.67
CA GLY A 43 -28.57 1.31 -6.97
C GLY A 43 -27.52 0.21 -6.94
N ASN A 44 -27.95 -1.00 -6.57
CA ASN A 44 -27.13 -2.20 -6.57
C ASN A 44 -26.44 -2.45 -7.91
N ASP A 45 -27.18 -2.21 -9.00
CA ASP A 45 -26.71 -2.47 -10.36
C ASP A 45 -26.06 -1.23 -10.99
N ALA A 46 -25.76 -0.19 -10.20
CA ALA A 46 -25.06 0.98 -10.68
C ALA A 46 -23.67 0.59 -11.19
N SER A 47 -23.40 0.87 -12.46
CA SER A 47 -22.04 0.73 -12.99
C SER A 47 -21.13 1.82 -12.43
N ALA A 48 -19.87 1.49 -12.16
CA ALA A 48 -18.87 2.42 -11.65
C ALA A 48 -18.71 3.64 -12.58
N ASP A 49 -19.09 4.83 -12.07
CA ASP A 49 -19.00 6.09 -12.81
C ASP A 49 -17.72 6.85 -12.41
N TYR A 50 -16.62 6.42 -13.02
CA TYR A 50 -15.32 7.06 -12.85
C TYR A 50 -15.30 8.54 -13.25
N ALA A 51 -16.15 8.96 -14.19
CA ALA A 51 -16.17 10.34 -14.64
C ALA A 51 -16.81 11.28 -13.61
N VAL A 52 -17.54 10.72 -12.64
CA VAL A 52 -18.08 11.45 -11.49
C VAL A 52 -17.13 11.34 -10.29
N VAL A 53 -16.78 10.12 -9.88
CA VAL A 53 -16.03 9.89 -8.63
C VAL A 53 -14.55 10.24 -8.76
N PHE A 54 -13.95 9.95 -9.91
CA PHE A 54 -12.54 10.20 -10.19
C PHE A 54 -12.38 11.26 -11.28
N ALA A 55 -13.27 12.27 -11.28
CA ALA A 55 -13.20 13.36 -12.23
C ALA A 55 -11.90 14.16 -12.06
N GLU A 56 -11.16 14.33 -13.15
CA GLU A 56 -9.90 15.06 -13.20
C GLU A 56 -10.10 16.58 -13.32
N GLY A 57 -9.10 17.36 -12.88
CA GLY A 57 -9.10 18.82 -13.03
C GLY A 57 -10.11 19.56 -12.14
N VAL A 58 -10.69 18.87 -11.16
CA VAL A 58 -11.59 19.44 -10.16
C VAL A 58 -11.19 18.96 -8.77
N VAL A 59 -11.52 19.75 -7.75
CA VAL A 59 -11.48 19.31 -6.36
C VAL A 59 -12.90 19.07 -5.89
N HIS A 60 -13.19 17.82 -5.52
CA HIS A 60 -14.49 17.40 -5.03
C HIS A 60 -14.74 17.90 -3.60
N THR A 61 -15.98 17.85 -3.15
CA THR A 61 -16.33 18.09 -1.74
C THR A 61 -17.19 16.96 -1.22
N LEU A 62 -16.69 16.30 -0.18
CA LEU A 62 -17.33 15.24 0.56
C LEU A 62 -17.76 15.79 1.93
N GLU A 63 -19.04 15.71 2.25
CA GLU A 63 -19.55 16.09 3.57
C GLU A 63 -19.97 14.85 4.33
N LEU A 64 -19.36 14.59 5.47
CA LEU A 64 -19.69 13.49 6.35
C LEU A 64 -20.33 14.05 7.62
N ARG A 65 -21.39 13.39 8.09
CA ARG A 65 -22.07 13.77 9.32
C ARG A 65 -22.22 12.58 10.24
N PHE A 66 -21.77 12.75 11.47
CA PHE A 66 -21.84 11.73 12.50
C PHE A 66 -22.88 12.11 13.55
N SER A 67 -23.47 11.09 14.18
CA SER A 67 -24.09 11.32 15.49
C SER A 67 -22.99 11.56 16.53
N SER A 68 -23.26 12.37 17.55
CA SER A 68 -22.28 12.62 18.62
C SER A 68 -21.84 11.32 19.32
N SER A 69 -22.72 10.32 19.40
CA SER A 69 -22.37 8.99 19.91
C SER A 69 -21.42 8.24 18.99
N ALA A 70 -21.68 8.20 17.68
CA ALA A 70 -20.82 7.51 16.72
C ALA A 70 -19.42 8.14 16.67
N TRP A 71 -19.35 9.48 16.66
CA TRP A 71 -18.07 10.18 16.70
C TRP A 71 -17.30 9.88 17.99
N LYS A 72 -17.98 9.93 19.14
CA LYS A 72 -17.36 9.60 20.43
C LYS A 72 -16.80 8.19 20.44
N THR A 73 -17.55 7.21 19.92
CA THR A 73 -17.10 5.82 19.83
C THR A 73 -15.87 5.67 18.94
N LEU A 74 -15.77 6.39 17.82
CA LEU A 74 -14.54 6.42 17.00
C LEU A 74 -13.35 6.98 17.78
N GLN A 75 -13.54 8.04 18.57
CA GLN A 75 -12.46 8.63 19.37
C GLN A 75 -12.02 7.72 20.52
N GLU A 76 -12.96 7.09 21.22
CA GLU A 76 -12.67 6.11 22.28
C GLU A 76 -11.88 4.92 21.73
N ASP A 77 -12.24 4.44 20.54
CA ASP A 77 -11.52 3.36 19.85
C ASP A 77 -10.07 3.75 19.49
N MET A 78 -9.88 4.94 18.92
CA MET A 78 -8.54 5.45 18.61
C MET A 78 -7.69 5.65 19.87
N THR A 79 -8.30 6.11 20.97
CA THR A 79 -7.64 6.21 22.27
C THR A 79 -7.26 4.84 22.83
N GLU A 80 -8.10 3.83 22.65
CA GLU A 80 -7.79 2.45 23.08
C GLU A 80 -6.58 1.89 22.31
N LEU A 81 -6.51 2.12 21.00
CA LEU A 81 -5.46 1.59 20.14
C LEU A 81 -4.13 2.33 20.31
N TYR A 82 -4.15 3.66 20.43
CA TYR A 82 -2.94 4.49 20.32
C TYR A 82 -2.68 5.41 21.52
N GLY A 83 -3.55 5.38 22.54
CA GLY A 83 -3.51 6.32 23.66
C GLY A 83 -4.15 7.67 23.33
N ASP A 84 -4.09 8.62 24.27
CA ASP A 84 -4.72 9.93 24.07
C ASP A 84 -4.12 10.69 22.88
N PRO A 85 -4.94 11.41 22.08
CA PRO A 85 -4.43 12.19 20.97
C PRO A 85 -3.42 13.22 21.47
N GLY A 86 -2.30 13.38 20.77
CA GLY A 86 -1.23 14.28 21.22
C GLY A 86 -0.24 13.68 22.24
N THR A 87 -0.38 12.41 22.64
CA THR A 87 0.37 11.87 23.81
C THR A 87 1.22 10.63 23.55
N PHE A 88 1.26 10.08 22.33
CA PHE A 88 1.97 8.83 22.08
C PHE A 88 3.50 8.97 22.31
N THR A 89 4.02 8.10 23.19
CA THR A 89 5.45 7.92 23.47
C THR A 89 5.92 6.52 23.04
N GLY A 90 5.55 6.07 21.85
CA GLY A 90 6.12 4.85 21.26
C GLY A 90 7.63 4.98 21.02
N PRO A 91 8.34 3.87 20.73
CA PRO A 91 9.80 3.87 20.65
C PRO A 91 10.27 4.94 19.67
N GLY A 92 11.09 5.85 20.18
CA GLY A 92 11.40 7.16 19.59
C GLY A 92 11.57 7.15 18.09
N VAL A 93 10.54 7.60 17.38
CA VAL A 93 10.59 7.93 15.97
C VAL A 93 10.81 9.43 15.87
N ASP A 94 12.08 9.81 15.68
CA ASP A 94 12.48 11.19 15.45
C ASP A 94 11.84 11.66 14.13
N GLN A 95 10.99 12.69 14.22
CA GLN A 95 10.24 13.26 13.10
C GLN A 95 11.17 13.77 11.97
N ALA A 96 12.42 14.08 12.29
CA ALA A 96 13.45 14.45 11.31
C ALA A 96 13.98 13.25 10.48
N ALA A 97 13.81 12.01 10.94
CA ALA A 97 14.30 10.80 10.27
C ALA A 97 13.25 10.11 9.37
N MET A 98 12.00 10.56 9.41
CA MET A 98 10.83 9.87 8.83
C MET A 98 10.26 10.48 7.55
N GLY A 99 11.01 11.38 6.88
CA GLY A 99 10.65 11.83 5.52
C GLY A 99 10.33 13.31 5.37
N ALA A 100 10.85 14.20 6.22
CA ALA A 100 10.98 15.59 5.80
C ALA A 100 11.81 15.63 4.51
N ASN A 101 11.23 16.14 3.42
CA ASN A 101 11.99 16.40 2.21
C ASN A 101 13.19 17.29 2.58
N PRO A 102 14.43 16.91 2.26
CA PRO A 102 15.51 17.88 2.34
C PRO A 102 15.16 19.05 1.40
N PRO A 103 15.30 20.31 1.84
CA PRO A 103 14.87 21.46 1.05
C PRO A 103 15.60 21.52 -0.30
N PRO A 104 14.94 21.92 -1.40
CA PRO A 104 15.59 22.06 -2.68
C PRO A 104 16.57 23.25 -2.62
N GLY A 105 17.86 22.98 -2.76
CA GLY A 105 18.89 23.97 -3.11
C GLY A 105 19.19 25.08 -2.10
N GLY A 106 18.67 25.05 -0.88
CA GLY A 106 19.01 26.00 0.19
C GLY A 106 19.94 25.38 1.22
N ALA A 107 21.18 25.85 1.32
CA ALA A 107 21.99 25.60 2.51
C ALA A 107 21.28 26.25 3.71
N VAL A 108 20.50 25.47 4.46
CA VAL A 108 19.91 25.90 5.73
C VAL A 108 20.96 25.72 6.82
N PRO A 109 21.47 26.80 7.45
CA PRO A 109 22.39 26.70 8.55
C PRO A 109 21.59 26.32 9.80
N GLY A 110 21.77 25.09 10.28
CA GLY A 110 21.33 24.71 11.62
C GLY A 110 20.49 23.44 11.70
N ARG A 111 21.06 22.30 11.32
CA ARG A 111 20.92 21.02 12.05
C ARG A 111 21.83 20.00 11.38
N ILE A 112 22.88 19.60 12.08
CA ILE A 112 23.83 18.60 11.58
C ILE A 112 23.34 17.23 12.03
N GLN A 113 23.06 16.41 11.02
CA GLN A 113 23.10 14.96 11.07
C GLN A 113 24.47 14.52 11.58
N VAL A 114 24.55 13.85 12.72
CA VAL A 114 25.80 13.24 13.18
C VAL A 114 26.09 12.03 12.29
N GLY A 115 27.14 11.91 11.47
CA GLY A 115 28.12 12.91 10.99
C GLY A 115 28.83 13.74 12.05
N MET A 116 28.93 13.25 13.28
CA MET A 116 29.36 13.94 14.51
C MET A 116 29.67 15.44 14.37
N ILE A 117 28.76 16.34 14.79
CA ILE A 117 29.25 17.57 15.42
C ILE A 117 29.92 17.10 16.71
N ALA A 118 31.22 17.36 16.82
CA ALA A 118 31.90 17.22 18.09
C ALA A 118 31.18 18.08 19.14
N PRO A 119 30.81 17.55 20.32
CA PRO A 119 30.24 18.35 21.39
C PRO A 119 31.15 19.57 21.67
N VAL A 120 30.58 20.70 22.15
CA VAL A 120 31.35 21.95 22.36
C VAL A 120 32.57 21.70 23.25
N GLU A 121 32.44 20.76 24.17
CA GLU A 121 33.48 20.26 25.07
C GLU A 121 34.62 19.56 24.31
N ALA A 122 34.33 18.86 23.20
CA ALA A 122 35.32 18.21 22.35
C ALA A 122 36.10 19.18 21.46
N LEU A 123 35.46 20.26 21.00
CA LEU A 123 36.14 21.36 20.32
C LEU A 123 37.00 22.16 21.31
N ALA A 124 36.45 22.49 22.48
CA ALA A 124 37.17 23.20 23.54
C ALA A 124 38.39 22.41 24.05
N ALA A 125 38.30 21.07 24.14
CA ALA A 125 39.39 20.20 24.55
C ALA A 125 40.60 20.21 23.58
N CYS A 126 40.41 20.68 22.35
CA CYS A 126 41.45 20.77 21.32
C CYS A 126 41.74 22.20 20.84
N ALA A 127 41.13 23.22 21.47
CA ALA A 127 41.34 24.61 21.12
C ALA A 127 42.80 25.03 21.37
N GLY A 128 43.52 25.39 20.30
CA GLY A 128 44.94 25.77 20.35
C GLY A 128 45.92 24.60 20.48
N ALA A 129 45.44 23.37 20.38
CA ALA A 129 46.27 22.18 20.31
C ALA A 129 46.80 21.94 18.88
N THR A 130 47.67 20.95 18.70
CA THR A 130 48.05 20.43 17.38
C THR A 130 47.30 19.14 17.08
N VAL A 131 47.20 18.76 15.80
CA VAL A 131 46.78 17.41 15.40
C VAL A 131 47.61 16.37 16.17
N ASP A 132 46.97 15.28 16.60
CA ASP A 132 47.52 14.18 17.40
C ASP A 132 47.83 14.50 18.87
N ALA A 133 47.51 15.71 19.36
CA ALA A 133 47.61 16.02 20.78
C ALA A 133 46.56 15.25 21.59
N ALA A 134 46.95 14.70 22.74
CA ALA A 134 46.00 14.07 23.65
C ALA A 134 45.03 15.11 24.24
N CYS A 135 43.77 14.73 24.37
CA CYS A 135 42.69 15.60 24.86
C CYS A 135 41.75 14.82 25.79
N THR A 136 40.93 15.52 26.57
CA THR A 136 39.97 14.90 27.48
C THR A 136 38.69 15.72 27.51
N ILE A 137 37.56 15.03 27.37
CA ILE A 137 36.21 15.60 27.37
C ILE A 137 35.58 15.26 28.72
N ASP A 138 35.09 16.27 29.43
CA ASP A 138 34.39 16.11 30.70
C ASP A 138 32.87 16.14 30.43
N LEU A 139 32.18 15.06 30.74
CA LEU A 139 30.73 14.91 30.58
C LEU A 139 29.99 14.94 31.93
N GLY A 140 30.64 15.46 32.98
CA GLY A 140 30.06 15.62 34.32
C GLY A 140 30.38 14.45 35.25
N GLU A 141 29.75 13.29 35.05
CA GLU A 141 30.02 12.09 35.88
C GLU A 141 31.11 11.18 35.30
N GLU A 142 31.48 11.38 34.03
CA GLU A 142 32.51 10.61 33.34
C GLU A 142 33.46 11.52 32.54
N THR A 143 34.71 11.08 32.37
CA THR A 143 35.71 11.77 31.54
C THR A 143 36.19 10.83 30.44
N LEU A 144 36.13 11.31 29.19
CA LEU A 144 36.57 10.56 28.02
C LEU A 144 37.92 11.09 27.54
N LYS A 145 38.91 10.20 27.41
CA LYS A 145 40.22 10.54 26.85
C LYS A 145 40.23 10.29 25.35
N GLY A 146 40.90 11.16 24.62
CA GLY A 146 40.95 11.10 23.17
C GLY A 146 42.18 11.78 22.60
N THR A 147 42.16 11.95 21.27
CA THR A 147 43.22 12.61 20.51
C THR A 147 42.62 13.66 19.57
N CYS A 148 43.26 14.82 19.45
CA CYS A 148 42.80 15.90 18.58
C CYS A 148 42.98 15.55 17.10
N ILE A 149 41.89 15.58 16.34
CA ILE A 149 41.88 15.34 14.89
C ILE A 149 41.29 16.55 14.15
N ALA A 150 41.67 16.73 12.89
CA ALA A 150 41.21 17.85 12.08
C ALA A 150 39.92 17.54 11.32
N GLN A 151 38.97 18.47 11.36
CA GLN A 151 37.83 18.53 10.43
C GLN A 151 37.76 19.96 9.87
N GLY A 152 38.07 20.12 8.58
CA GLY A 152 38.18 21.46 8.00
C GLY A 152 39.36 22.23 8.61
N GLU A 153 39.12 23.47 9.07
CA GLU A 153 40.15 24.31 9.70
C GLU A 153 40.24 24.17 11.23
N ASP A 154 39.33 23.41 11.84
CA ASP A 154 39.24 23.24 13.30
C ASP A 154 39.73 21.86 13.77
N LEU A 155 40.16 21.79 15.04
CA LEU A 155 40.55 20.56 15.72
C LEU A 155 39.52 20.18 16.79
N PHE A 156 39.16 18.90 16.85
CA PHE A 156 38.27 18.38 17.87
C PHE A 156 38.80 17.08 18.48
N CYS A 157 38.40 16.83 19.73
CA CYS A 157 38.84 15.67 20.49
C CYS A 157 38.06 14.41 20.09
N SER A 158 38.74 13.44 19.47
CA SER A 158 38.16 12.12 19.15
C SER A 158 38.44 11.13 20.29
N PRO A 159 37.41 10.61 20.99
CA PRO A 159 37.60 9.64 22.07
C PRO A 159 38.25 8.34 21.60
N ASP A 160 39.11 7.74 22.42
CA ASP A 160 39.67 6.43 22.15
C ASP A 160 38.67 5.35 22.58
N LEU A 161 37.92 4.82 21.60
CA LEU A 161 36.86 3.81 21.80
C LEU A 161 37.37 2.51 22.46
N ALA A 162 38.69 2.29 22.53
CA ALA A 162 39.28 1.17 23.25
C ALA A 162 39.18 1.29 24.79
N THR A 163 38.84 2.47 25.32
CA THR A 163 38.78 2.73 26.77
C THR A 163 37.36 2.82 27.35
N PHE A 164 36.33 2.67 26.53
CA PHE A 164 34.93 2.72 26.96
C PHE A 164 34.51 1.38 27.59
N GLN A 165 34.45 1.32 28.92
CA GLN A 165 33.80 0.22 29.66
C GLN A 165 32.46 0.73 30.21
N PRO A 166 31.30 0.21 29.76
CA PRO A 166 30.01 0.57 30.34
C PRO A 166 30.00 0.25 31.84
N GLY A 167 29.66 1.25 32.65
CA GLY A 167 29.64 1.16 34.10
C GLY A 167 28.70 0.07 34.62
N SER A 168 29.20 -0.69 35.60
CA SER A 168 28.47 -1.67 36.39
C SER A 168 27.30 -1.03 37.17
N GLY A 169 26.09 -1.11 36.62
CA GLY A 169 24.85 -0.99 37.38
C GLY A 169 24.66 -2.23 38.26
N ARG A 170 24.39 -2.01 39.55
CA ARG A 170 24.25 -3.06 40.57
C ARG A 170 23.00 -3.90 40.31
N ASP A 171 23.19 -5.17 39.95
CA ASP A 171 22.20 -6.21 40.21
C ASP A 171 22.45 -6.83 41.59
N VAL A 172 21.44 -6.75 42.44
CA VAL A 172 21.40 -7.44 43.74
C VAL A 172 20.67 -8.77 43.54
N SER A 173 21.36 -9.76 42.98
CA SER A 173 21.10 -11.17 43.27
C SER A 173 22.32 -11.96 42.82
N GLY A 174 23.09 -12.45 43.79
CA GLY A 174 24.26 -13.25 43.52
C GLY A 174 23.91 -14.61 42.93
N ASP A 175 24.66 -15.03 41.92
CA ASP A 175 25.49 -16.21 42.10
C ASP A 175 26.65 -16.21 41.09
N VAL A 176 27.81 -16.60 41.59
CA VAL A 176 29.12 -16.54 40.92
C VAL A 176 29.42 -17.91 40.29
N ARG A 177 29.83 -17.94 39.01
CA ARG A 177 31.07 -18.62 38.52
C ARG A 177 31.31 -18.48 37.00
N PRO A 178 32.58 -18.60 36.54
CA PRO A 178 33.15 -17.87 35.38
C PRO A 178 33.27 -18.70 34.08
N PRO A 179 33.70 -18.10 32.94
CA PRO A 179 33.69 -18.74 31.63
C PRO A 179 34.96 -19.56 31.34
N GLN A 180 34.79 -20.67 30.62
CA GLN A 180 35.79 -21.33 29.78
C GLN A 180 35.27 -21.17 28.33
N GLY A 181 36.00 -20.77 27.30
CA GLY A 181 37.42 -20.90 27.03
C GLY A 181 37.59 -21.69 25.73
N PHE A 182 37.88 -20.99 24.64
CA PHE A 182 38.58 -21.41 23.41
C PHE A 182 38.05 -22.57 22.53
N GLY A 183 37.92 -22.27 21.23
CA GLY A 183 38.79 -22.90 20.22
C GLY A 183 38.15 -23.79 19.14
N GLY A 184 38.22 -23.33 17.88
CA GLY A 184 38.86 -24.04 16.77
C GLY A 184 38.14 -25.21 16.07
N GLY A 185 37.79 -24.99 14.80
CA GLY A 185 38.39 -25.68 13.64
C GLY A 185 37.99 -27.13 13.28
N MET A 186 37.78 -27.31 11.96
CA MET A 186 37.74 -28.55 11.16
C MET A 186 36.45 -29.39 11.28
N GLY A 187 35.87 -30.00 10.24
CA GLY A 187 36.24 -30.19 8.83
C GLY A 187 35.19 -31.11 8.16
N PHE A 188 35.13 -31.09 6.83
CA PHE A 188 34.41 -32.08 5.99
C PHE A 188 34.98 -33.50 6.18
N PRO A 189 34.21 -34.58 5.89
CA PRO A 189 34.33 -35.29 4.60
C PRO A 189 33.00 -36.03 4.16
N PRO A 190 32.97 -37.06 3.28
CA PRO A 190 32.70 -36.94 1.84
C PRO A 190 31.57 -37.86 1.29
N ILE A 191 31.36 -37.75 -0.03
CA ILE A 191 30.40 -38.44 -0.93
C ILE A 191 30.75 -39.94 -1.19
N LEU A 192 29.74 -40.77 -1.56
CA LEU A 192 29.66 -41.77 -2.68
C LEU A 192 28.71 -42.99 -2.36
N PRO A 193 28.27 -43.85 -3.31
CA PRO A 193 27.08 -43.66 -4.19
C PRO A 193 26.19 -44.94 -4.34
N GLY A 194 25.18 -44.88 -5.21
CA GLY A 194 24.49 -46.03 -5.83
C GLY A 194 23.03 -46.18 -5.41
N ASP A 195 22.10 -46.68 -6.21
CA ASP A 195 22.09 -47.13 -7.61
C ASP A 195 20.61 -47.22 -8.04
N ALA A 196 20.40 -47.36 -9.34
CA ALA A 196 19.12 -47.31 -10.06
C ALA A 196 18.08 -48.39 -9.72
N SER A 197 16.80 -48.09 -10.02
CA SER A 197 15.93 -49.02 -10.78
C SER A 197 14.72 -48.29 -11.39
N GLU A 198 14.50 -48.58 -12.67
CA GLU A 198 13.50 -48.07 -13.61
C GLU A 198 12.10 -48.72 -13.48
N ASP A 199 11.21 -48.28 -14.39
CA ASP A 199 9.93 -48.85 -14.89
C ASP A 199 8.63 -48.39 -14.20
N ALA A 200 7.56 -47.95 -14.87
CA ALA A 200 7.18 -47.85 -16.29
C ALA A 200 5.96 -46.88 -16.38
N PHE A 201 5.93 -45.90 -17.30
CA PHE A 201 5.29 -45.91 -18.62
C PHE A 201 3.84 -46.46 -18.71
N VAL A 202 2.84 -45.57 -18.88
CA VAL A 202 1.72 -45.72 -19.86
C VAL A 202 1.22 -44.33 -20.31
N VAL A 203 1.18 -44.15 -21.63
CA VAL A 203 0.61 -43.02 -22.41
C VAL A 203 -0.82 -43.34 -22.83
N ARG A 204 -1.67 -42.30 -23.00
CA ARG A 204 -2.75 -42.08 -24.02
C ARG A 204 -4.07 -41.62 -23.40
N THR A 205 -4.94 -40.79 -24.00
CA THR A 205 -4.99 -39.80 -25.12
C THR A 205 -6.44 -39.25 -25.10
N GLU A 206 -6.63 -38.05 -25.66
CA GLU A 206 -7.83 -37.58 -26.40
C GLU A 206 -9.04 -36.95 -25.68
N GLN A 207 -9.17 -35.63 -25.93
CA GLN A 207 -10.29 -34.92 -26.59
C GLN A 207 -11.75 -35.14 -26.13
N GLY A 208 -12.40 -34.02 -25.79
CA GLY A 208 -13.67 -33.65 -26.43
C GLY A 208 -14.77 -33.07 -25.52
N GLY A 209 -15.17 -31.83 -25.81
CA GLY A 209 -16.59 -31.46 -25.87
C GLY A 209 -17.14 -30.52 -24.80
N ILE A 210 -17.32 -29.25 -25.18
CA ILE A 210 -18.29 -28.30 -24.58
C ILE A 210 -19.71 -28.71 -25.05
N PRO A 211 -20.74 -28.60 -24.18
CA PRO A 211 -21.85 -27.72 -24.52
C PRO A 211 -22.34 -26.88 -23.33
N GLY A 212 -22.74 -25.64 -23.63
CA GLY A 212 -23.03 -24.59 -22.67
C GLY A 212 -24.27 -24.75 -21.79
N GLY A 213 -24.28 -23.94 -20.73
CA GLY A 213 -25.41 -23.62 -19.87
C GLY A 213 -25.36 -22.14 -19.50
N ALA A 214 -26.50 -21.47 -19.58
CA ALA A 214 -26.71 -20.09 -19.14
C ALA A 214 -26.44 -19.92 -17.63
N PRO A 215 -26.10 -18.70 -17.16
CA PRO A 215 -25.68 -18.50 -15.77
C PRO A 215 -26.85 -18.66 -14.79
N PRO A 216 -26.66 -19.28 -13.61
CA PRO A 216 -27.67 -19.21 -12.57
C PRO A 216 -27.61 -17.86 -11.85
N ALA A 217 -28.79 -17.34 -11.56
CA ALA A 217 -29.03 -16.16 -10.76
C ALA A 217 -28.44 -16.32 -9.35
N TRP A 218 -27.69 -15.31 -8.91
CA TRP A 218 -27.20 -15.17 -7.54
C TRP A 218 -28.40 -14.91 -6.61
N GLY A 219 -28.75 -15.92 -5.83
CA GLY A 219 -29.78 -15.84 -4.81
C GLY A 219 -29.17 -16.13 -3.44
N ASP A 220 -29.39 -15.19 -2.52
CA ASP A 220 -29.55 -15.40 -1.07
C ASP A 220 -28.46 -16.24 -0.37
N LEU A 221 -27.44 -15.55 0.16
CA LEU A 221 -26.53 -16.08 1.17
C LEU A 221 -26.74 -15.34 2.49
N SER A 222 -27.83 -15.69 3.15
CA SER A 222 -28.05 -15.50 4.58
C SER A 222 -27.13 -16.42 5.39
N GLY A 223 -26.47 -15.87 6.42
CA GLY A 223 -25.88 -16.67 7.50
C GLY A 223 -24.55 -16.17 8.05
N ASP A 224 -24.65 -15.59 9.25
CA ASP A 224 -23.71 -15.54 10.38
C ASP A 224 -22.35 -14.82 10.21
N GLN A 225 -22.07 -14.02 11.25
CA GLN A 225 -20.87 -13.20 11.47
C GLN A 225 -19.57 -13.95 11.12
N PRO A 226 -18.58 -13.31 10.47
CA PRO A 226 -17.23 -13.85 10.43
C PRO A 226 -16.64 -13.84 11.86
N PRO A 227 -15.97 -14.92 12.28
CA PRO A 227 -15.35 -14.97 13.60
C PRO A 227 -14.16 -14.01 13.67
N GLU A 228 -14.05 -13.30 14.80
CA GLU A 228 -12.85 -12.61 15.25
C GLU A 228 -11.62 -13.53 15.06
N GLY A 229 -10.57 -12.98 14.44
CA GLY A 229 -9.31 -13.68 14.21
C GLY A 229 -8.81 -14.36 15.48
N SER A 230 -8.62 -15.67 15.41
CA SER A 230 -8.12 -16.46 16.51
C SER A 230 -6.64 -16.19 16.75
N HIS A 231 -6.29 -15.41 17.78
CA HIS A 231 -4.94 -15.38 18.31
C HIS A 231 -4.78 -16.41 19.43
N LEU A 232 -3.97 -17.43 19.15
CA LEU A 232 -3.42 -18.31 20.18
C LEU A 232 -2.24 -17.59 20.86
N GLU A 233 -2.34 -17.42 22.17
CA GLU A 233 -1.20 -17.04 23.03
C GLU A 233 -0.08 -18.08 22.88
N GLY A 234 1.13 -17.65 22.50
CA GLY A 234 2.26 -18.56 22.31
C GLY A 234 3.63 -17.92 22.19
N ALA A 235 4.32 -17.84 23.34
CA ALA A 235 5.76 -17.92 23.55
C ALA A 235 6.70 -16.87 22.91
N GLY A 236 7.25 -16.00 23.77
CA GLY A 236 8.37 -15.13 23.46
C GLY A 236 9.61 -15.91 23.01
N GLY A 237 10.03 -15.62 21.78
CA GLY A 237 11.38 -15.84 21.28
C GLY A 237 11.84 -14.57 20.58
N GLU A 238 13.02 -14.06 20.92
CA GLU A 238 13.64 -12.94 20.23
C GLU A 238 13.88 -13.32 18.76
N VAL A 239 13.11 -12.73 17.85
CA VAL A 239 13.30 -12.86 16.41
C VAL A 239 14.29 -11.79 15.95
N ARG A 240 15.42 -12.22 15.39
CA ARG A 240 16.35 -11.35 14.64
C ARG A 240 15.62 -10.81 13.41
N GLY A 241 15.60 -9.48 13.26
CA GLY A 241 14.79 -8.74 12.29
C GLY A 241 15.00 -9.16 10.82
N GLY A 242 13.94 -9.70 10.24
CA GLY A 242 13.70 -9.66 8.79
C GLY A 242 12.91 -8.39 8.41
N PRO A 243 12.66 -8.15 7.12
CA PRO A 243 11.96 -6.96 6.61
C PRO A 243 10.43 -6.93 6.90
N GLY A 244 9.97 -7.68 7.89
CA GLY A 244 8.55 -7.78 8.26
C GLY A 244 7.96 -6.46 8.77
N ASN A 245 6.68 -6.25 8.48
CA ASN A 245 5.92 -5.05 8.86
C ASN A 245 5.82 -4.90 10.39
N LEU A 246 5.95 -3.67 10.90
CA LEU A 246 5.67 -3.37 12.31
C LEU A 246 4.22 -2.90 12.43
N GLU A 247 3.33 -3.81 12.81
CA GLU A 247 1.96 -3.44 13.17
C GLU A 247 1.96 -2.56 14.43
N MET A 248 1.43 -1.34 14.32
CA MET A 248 1.42 -0.37 15.41
C MET A 248 0.19 -0.46 16.31
N ALA A 249 -0.80 -1.28 15.93
CA ALA A 249 -2.02 -1.54 16.69
C ALA A 249 -2.30 -3.04 16.73
N SER A 250 -3.07 -3.48 17.74
CA SER A 250 -3.49 -4.88 17.89
C SER A 250 -4.58 -5.30 16.91
N ARG A 251 -5.30 -4.33 16.33
CA ARG A 251 -6.39 -4.52 15.37
C ARG A 251 -6.60 -3.24 14.56
N ASN A 252 -7.36 -3.36 13.48
CA ASN A 252 -7.88 -2.20 12.76
C ASN A 252 -8.87 -1.39 13.61
N PRO A 253 -9.00 -0.07 13.37
CA PRO A 253 -10.07 0.74 13.94
C PRO A 253 -11.46 0.19 13.61
N ILE A 254 -12.46 0.53 14.42
CA ILE A 254 -13.84 0.06 14.20
C ILE A 254 -14.55 0.82 13.09
N TRP A 255 -15.59 0.19 12.53
CA TRP A 255 -16.55 0.84 11.64
C TRP A 255 -17.64 1.55 12.44
N GLN A 256 -18.02 2.75 12.00
CA GLN A 256 -19.14 3.51 12.55
C GLN A 256 -19.98 4.13 11.45
N SER A 257 -21.28 4.23 11.71
CA SER A 257 -22.26 4.78 10.77
C SER A 257 -22.18 6.30 10.67
N CYS A 258 -22.22 6.82 9.44
CA CYS A 258 -22.32 8.25 9.13
C CYS A 258 -23.29 8.51 7.97
N THR A 259 -23.72 9.77 7.82
CA THR A 259 -24.41 10.25 6.62
C THR A 259 -23.39 10.90 5.70
N LEU A 260 -23.34 10.49 4.44
CA LEU A 260 -22.51 11.08 3.41
C LEU A 260 -23.37 11.98 2.51
N ARG A 261 -22.89 13.19 2.22
CA ARG A 261 -23.42 14.06 1.15
C ARG A 261 -22.34 14.36 0.13
N TYR A 262 -22.73 14.27 -1.14
CA TYR A 262 -21.86 14.56 -2.27
C TYR A 262 -22.72 14.96 -3.48
N ALA A 263 -22.31 15.99 -4.21
CA ALA A 263 -23.00 16.50 -5.41
C ALA A 263 -24.53 16.70 -5.23
N GLY A 264 -24.96 17.17 -4.05
CA GLY A 264 -26.37 17.40 -3.72
C GLY A 264 -27.21 16.15 -3.41
N LYS A 265 -26.59 14.97 -3.37
CA LYS A 265 -27.20 13.68 -3.01
C LYS A 265 -26.81 13.27 -1.59
N THR A 266 -27.47 12.26 -1.05
CA THR A 266 -27.28 11.80 0.33
C THR A 266 -27.31 10.28 0.41
N TRP A 267 -26.27 9.70 1.01
CA TRP A 267 -26.16 8.30 1.36
C TRP A 267 -26.27 8.21 2.88
N GLU A 268 -27.27 7.48 3.35
CA GLU A 268 -27.45 7.25 4.79
C GLU A 268 -26.71 5.96 5.18
N HIS A 269 -26.42 5.82 6.47
CA HIS A 269 -25.80 4.64 7.07
C HIS A 269 -24.52 4.13 6.39
N VAL A 270 -23.69 5.03 5.87
CA VAL A 270 -22.38 4.67 5.31
C VAL A 270 -21.44 4.26 6.43
N GLY A 271 -20.77 3.13 6.27
CA GLY A 271 -19.66 2.70 7.11
C GLY A 271 -18.46 3.63 6.96
N PHE A 272 -17.97 4.15 8.07
CA PHE A 272 -16.74 4.93 8.14
C PHE A 272 -15.76 4.26 9.09
N ARG A 273 -14.49 4.13 8.69
CA ARG A 273 -13.41 3.59 9.53
C ARG A 273 -12.10 4.31 9.24
N TYR A 274 -11.32 4.63 10.28
CA TYR A 274 -9.96 5.15 10.09
C TYR A 274 -9.02 4.07 9.53
N LYS A 275 -8.06 4.47 8.69
CA LYS A 275 -7.16 3.55 8.00
C LYS A 275 -5.72 4.04 7.96
N GLY A 276 -4.81 3.07 7.97
CA GLY A 276 -3.36 3.27 7.93
C GLY A 276 -2.69 2.59 9.12
N ASN A 277 -1.37 2.55 9.08
CA ASN A 277 -0.54 2.04 10.17
C ASN A 277 0.27 3.21 10.75
N SER A 278 1.47 3.47 10.22
CA SER A 278 2.32 4.57 10.70
C SER A 278 1.75 5.95 10.45
N SER A 279 1.08 6.19 9.33
CA SER A 279 0.43 7.48 9.03
C SER A 279 -0.71 7.78 10.01
N LEU A 280 -1.50 6.76 10.37
CA LEU A 280 -2.60 6.87 11.32
C LEU A 280 -2.06 7.14 12.75
N ALA A 281 -1.16 6.29 13.24
CA ALA A 281 -0.55 6.44 14.55
C ALA A 281 0.17 7.79 14.71
N SER A 282 0.96 8.18 13.70
CA SER A 282 1.70 9.45 13.71
C SER A 282 0.79 10.66 13.68
N SER A 283 -0.30 10.65 12.90
CA SER A 283 -1.21 11.80 12.84
C SER A 283 -2.03 11.94 14.12
N TRP A 284 -2.50 10.81 14.67
CA TRP A 284 -3.25 10.78 15.94
C TRP A 284 -2.41 11.26 17.12
N SER A 285 -1.17 10.78 17.21
CA SER A 285 -0.22 11.19 18.24
C SER A 285 0.20 12.66 18.18
N GLN A 286 0.02 13.33 17.04
CA GLN A 286 0.19 14.78 16.91
C GLN A 286 -1.08 15.56 17.29
N GLY A 287 -2.16 14.86 17.63
CA GLY A 287 -3.46 15.46 17.93
C GLY A 287 -4.21 15.95 16.69
N SER A 288 -3.82 15.52 15.50
CA SER A 288 -4.51 15.87 14.25
C SER A 288 -5.71 14.95 14.03
N LEU A 289 -6.85 15.55 13.66
CA LEU A 289 -8.04 14.82 13.20
C LEU A 289 -8.02 14.55 11.69
N LYS A 290 -7.01 15.05 10.97
CA LYS A 290 -6.81 14.76 9.54
C LYS A 290 -6.18 13.38 9.37
N LEU A 291 -6.98 12.36 9.66
CA LEU A 291 -6.60 10.94 9.57
C LEU A 291 -7.11 10.34 8.28
N GLY A 292 -6.37 9.37 7.73
CA GLY A 292 -6.85 8.57 6.61
C GLY A 292 -8.07 7.73 7.03
N PHE A 293 -9.01 7.53 6.10
CA PHE A 293 -10.22 6.74 6.38
C PHE A 293 -10.69 5.97 5.14
N ARG A 294 -11.62 5.04 5.35
CA ARG A 294 -12.37 4.34 4.30
C ARG A 294 -13.87 4.55 4.50
N LEU A 295 -14.60 4.48 3.39
CA LEU A 295 -16.05 4.46 3.35
C LEU A 295 -16.52 3.16 2.72
N ASP A 296 -17.40 2.45 3.40
CA ASP A 296 -18.08 1.24 2.92
C ASP A 296 -19.58 1.57 2.85
N LEU A 297 -20.14 1.54 1.65
CA LEU A 297 -21.45 2.13 1.36
C LEU A 297 -22.62 1.26 1.82
N ASP A 298 -22.40 -0.03 2.00
CA ASP A 298 -23.38 -1.03 2.43
C ASP A 298 -22.93 -1.83 3.67
N HIS A 299 -21.89 -1.39 4.37
CA HIS A 299 -21.38 -2.01 5.61
C HIS A 299 -22.47 -2.51 6.59
N PHE A 300 -23.52 -1.71 6.77
CA PHE A 300 -24.60 -1.96 7.72
C PHE A 300 -25.84 -2.61 7.07
N GLU A 301 -25.74 -3.17 5.87
CA GLU A 301 -26.90 -3.74 5.15
C GLU A 301 -27.60 -4.89 5.87
N ASN A 302 -26.86 -5.63 6.72
CA ASN A 302 -27.43 -6.70 7.54
C ASN A 302 -28.32 -6.16 8.68
N ASP A 303 -28.08 -4.92 9.10
CA ASP A 303 -28.82 -4.25 10.18
C ASP A 303 -29.85 -3.25 9.64
N VAL A 304 -29.63 -2.72 8.43
CA VAL A 304 -30.41 -1.66 7.79
C VAL A 304 -30.70 -2.04 6.33
N GLU A 305 -31.90 -2.58 6.08
CA GLU A 305 -32.30 -3.09 4.75
C GLU A 305 -32.28 -1.98 3.67
N GLU A 306 -32.47 -0.72 4.04
CA GLU A 306 -32.49 0.42 3.11
C GLU A 306 -31.14 0.67 2.42
N VAL A 307 -30.02 0.23 3.02
CA VAL A 307 -28.68 0.38 2.44
C VAL A 307 -28.12 -0.89 1.82
N LYS A 308 -28.98 -1.90 1.64
CA LYS A 308 -28.61 -3.16 1.00
C LYS A 308 -28.05 -2.94 -0.39
N ASN A 309 -26.81 -3.36 -0.60
CA ASN A 309 -26.01 -3.11 -1.79
C ASN A 309 -26.06 -1.66 -2.26
N GLN A 310 -26.07 -0.71 -1.32
CA GLN A 310 -25.96 0.71 -1.63
C GLN A 310 -24.59 0.98 -2.28
N ARG A 311 -24.60 1.74 -3.37
CA ARG A 311 -23.37 2.15 -4.08
C ARG A 311 -23.17 3.65 -4.03
N PHE A 312 -21.94 4.10 -4.20
CA PHE A 312 -21.58 5.49 -4.48
C PHE A 312 -21.21 5.58 -5.96
N TYR A 313 -22.20 5.82 -6.82
CA TYR A 313 -21.99 5.80 -8.28
C TYR A 313 -21.30 4.53 -8.77
N GLY A 314 -21.77 3.37 -8.29
CA GLY A 314 -21.27 2.05 -8.66
C GLY A 314 -20.04 1.56 -7.91
N PHE A 315 -19.48 2.37 -6.99
CA PHE A 315 -18.44 1.94 -6.05
C PHE A 315 -19.07 1.52 -4.71
N ASP A 316 -18.58 0.44 -4.12
CA ASP A 316 -19.01 -0.12 -2.84
C ASP A 316 -18.09 0.32 -1.69
N GLU A 317 -16.78 0.49 -1.95
CA GLU A 317 -15.84 1.07 -0.99
C GLU A 317 -15.00 2.19 -1.62
N LEU A 318 -14.54 3.15 -0.82
CA LEU A 318 -13.58 4.18 -1.20
C LEU A 318 -12.55 4.42 -0.09
N SER A 319 -11.28 4.64 -0.46
CA SER A 319 -10.19 4.94 0.48
C SER A 319 -9.75 6.39 0.35
N PHE A 320 -9.50 7.07 1.46
CA PHE A 320 -9.07 8.46 1.50
C PHE A 320 -7.72 8.58 2.22
N ALA A 321 -6.68 8.93 1.48
CA ALA A 321 -5.35 9.24 1.99
C ALA A 321 -5.29 10.69 2.48
N ASN A 322 -4.73 10.88 3.68
CA ASN A 322 -4.57 12.19 4.31
C ASN A 322 -3.32 12.96 3.84
N ASN A 323 -2.60 12.43 2.84
CA ASN A 323 -1.34 12.98 2.30
C ASN A 323 -0.23 13.09 3.35
N TRP A 324 -0.20 12.17 4.32
CA TRP A 324 0.87 12.12 5.31
C TRP A 324 2.24 11.90 4.64
N SER A 325 3.25 12.66 5.10
CA SER A 325 4.62 12.65 4.56
C SER A 325 4.75 13.09 3.09
N ASP A 326 3.79 13.88 2.62
CA ASP A 326 3.83 14.50 1.31
C ASP A 326 3.55 16.01 1.44
N ASP A 327 4.58 16.84 1.27
CA ASP A 327 4.40 18.30 1.26
C ASP A 327 3.67 18.80 -0.01
N SER A 328 3.63 18.00 -1.07
CA SER A 328 2.99 18.39 -2.34
C SER A 328 1.51 18.04 -2.41
N TYR A 329 1.10 17.00 -1.69
CA TYR A 329 -0.20 16.34 -1.77
C TYR A 329 -0.45 15.71 -3.15
N LEU A 330 0.60 15.55 -3.97
CA LEU A 330 0.52 15.06 -5.34
C LEU A 330 1.05 13.63 -5.50
N ARG A 331 1.86 13.10 -4.57
CA ARG A 331 2.62 11.86 -4.78
C ARG A 331 1.73 10.66 -5.05
N GLU A 332 0.70 10.46 -4.23
CA GLU A 332 -0.26 9.37 -4.38
C GLU A 332 -0.90 9.41 -5.78
N LYS A 333 -1.41 10.58 -6.15
CA LYS A 333 -2.10 10.78 -7.43
C LYS A 333 -1.18 10.61 -8.63
N VAL A 334 -0.07 11.35 -8.64
CA VAL A 334 0.84 11.39 -9.79
C VAL A 334 1.48 10.03 -10.00
N THR A 335 1.84 9.31 -8.94
CA THR A 335 2.45 7.99 -9.06
C THR A 335 1.46 6.97 -9.62
N ALA A 336 0.23 6.94 -9.12
CA ALA A 336 -0.82 6.07 -9.65
C ALA A 336 -1.15 6.38 -11.13
N ASP A 337 -1.23 7.67 -11.49
CA ASP A 337 -1.45 8.09 -12.89
C ASP A 337 -0.29 7.64 -13.81
N LEU A 338 0.97 7.78 -13.37
CA LEU A 338 2.14 7.37 -14.14
C LEU A 338 2.26 5.83 -14.26
N PHE A 339 1.87 5.07 -13.23
CA PHE A 339 1.75 3.61 -13.33
C PHE A 339 0.75 3.21 -14.42
N ARG A 340 -0.45 3.79 -14.40
CA ARG A 340 -1.49 3.51 -15.40
C ARG A 340 -1.07 3.92 -16.81
N GLU A 341 -0.43 5.09 -16.96
CA GLU A 341 0.10 5.53 -18.25
C GLU A 341 1.17 4.58 -18.79
N ALA A 342 1.96 3.97 -17.91
CA ALA A 342 2.96 2.97 -18.25
C ALA A 342 2.39 1.55 -18.44
N GLY A 343 1.08 1.33 -18.26
CA GLY A 343 0.46 0.01 -18.41
C GLY A 343 0.59 -0.90 -17.19
N VAL A 344 0.87 -0.34 -16.01
CA VAL A 344 0.76 -1.05 -14.73
C VAL A 344 -0.67 -0.90 -14.22
N PRO A 345 -1.41 -1.99 -13.93
CA PRO A 345 -2.73 -1.90 -13.31
C PRO A 345 -2.62 -1.18 -11.97
N ALA A 346 -3.37 -0.09 -11.79
CA ALA A 346 -3.28 0.73 -10.58
C ALA A 346 -4.57 1.53 -10.37
N ALA A 347 -4.77 1.98 -9.14
CA ALA A 347 -5.94 2.75 -8.71
C ALA A 347 -6.06 4.08 -9.47
N ARG A 348 -7.29 4.50 -9.75
CA ARG A 348 -7.56 5.92 -10.04
C ARG A 348 -7.61 6.73 -8.76
N THR A 349 -7.29 8.01 -8.88
CA THR A 349 -7.22 8.92 -7.74
C THR A 349 -7.82 10.29 -8.05
N ALA A 350 -8.39 10.94 -7.04
CA ALA A 350 -8.95 12.29 -7.18
C ALA A 350 -8.86 13.08 -5.88
N PHE A 351 -8.86 14.42 -5.99
CA PHE A 351 -8.77 15.30 -4.83
C PHE A 351 -10.13 15.60 -4.24
N TYR A 352 -10.23 15.47 -2.92
CA TYR A 352 -11.45 15.70 -2.16
C TYR A 352 -11.18 16.63 -0.97
N ARG A 353 -11.97 17.69 -0.87
CA ARG A 353 -12.18 18.38 0.40
C ARG A 353 -13.08 17.50 1.26
N VAL A 354 -12.63 17.19 2.47
CA VAL A 354 -13.44 16.44 3.43
C VAL A 354 -13.91 17.38 4.52
N VAL A 355 -15.22 17.50 4.64
CA VAL A 355 -15.90 18.29 5.67
C VAL A 355 -16.64 17.33 6.58
N VAL A 356 -16.44 17.46 7.89
CA VAL A 356 -17.06 16.58 8.90
C VAL A 356 -17.90 17.41 9.87
N ASP A 357 -19.15 17.01 10.07
CA ASP A 357 -19.99 17.47 11.17
C ASP A 357 -20.05 16.38 12.24
N HIS A 358 -19.36 16.60 13.35
CA HIS A 358 -19.31 15.70 14.52
C HIS A 358 -20.30 16.11 15.63
N GLY A 359 -21.19 17.07 15.37
CA GLY A 359 -22.25 17.52 16.27
C GLY A 359 -22.20 19.01 16.61
N ASP A 360 -21.06 19.66 16.38
CA ASP A 360 -20.84 21.09 16.62
C ASP A 360 -20.89 21.94 15.33
N GLY A 361 -21.31 21.33 14.22
CA GLY A 361 -21.36 21.94 12.89
C GLY A 361 -20.25 21.43 11.97
N PRO A 362 -20.33 21.75 10.67
CA PRO A 362 -19.37 21.28 9.67
C PRO A 362 -18.00 21.93 9.87
N GLU A 363 -16.97 21.11 9.93
CA GLU A 363 -15.56 21.48 10.03
C GLU A 363 -14.79 20.92 8.83
N TYR A 364 -13.93 21.74 8.23
CA TYR A 364 -13.06 21.28 7.15
C TYR A 364 -11.85 20.53 7.74
N LEU A 365 -11.78 19.21 7.53
CA LEU A 365 -10.67 18.38 8.00
C LEU A 365 -9.45 18.46 7.10
N GLY A 366 -9.62 18.82 5.83
CA GLY A 366 -8.51 19.05 4.91
C GLY A 366 -8.71 18.45 3.52
N LEU A 367 -7.66 18.57 2.71
CA LEU A 367 -7.59 17.97 1.39
C LEU A 367 -7.06 16.54 1.53
N TYR A 368 -7.81 15.62 0.92
CA TYR A 368 -7.52 14.20 0.85
C TYR A 368 -7.38 13.77 -0.60
N THR A 369 -6.60 12.71 -0.80
CA THR A 369 -6.57 11.98 -2.06
C THR A 369 -7.48 10.76 -1.92
N ALA A 370 -8.62 10.75 -2.61
CA ALA A 370 -9.42 9.55 -2.78
C ALA A 370 -8.66 8.59 -3.69
N VAL A 371 -8.59 7.32 -3.29
CA VAL A 371 -7.91 6.22 -3.98
C VAL A 371 -8.94 5.12 -4.19
N GLU A 372 -9.14 4.74 -5.45
CA GLU A 372 -9.91 3.56 -5.84
C GLU A 372 -9.34 2.32 -5.15
N LEU A 373 -10.19 1.49 -4.52
CA LEU A 373 -9.72 0.21 -4.01
C LEU A 373 -9.58 -0.80 -5.14
N PRO A 374 -8.67 -1.78 -5.03
CA PRO A 374 -8.55 -2.87 -5.99
C PRO A 374 -9.68 -3.91 -5.82
N ASP A 375 -10.93 -3.45 -5.79
CA ASP A 375 -12.15 -4.24 -5.60
C ASP A 375 -12.92 -4.41 -6.92
N GLY A 376 -14.14 -4.96 -6.84
CA GLY A 376 -14.93 -5.35 -8.01
C GLY A 376 -15.00 -4.30 -9.14
N PRO A 377 -15.34 -3.03 -8.87
CA PRO A 377 -15.22 -1.94 -9.83
C PRO A 377 -13.87 -1.88 -10.58
N MET A 378 -12.75 -1.83 -9.86
CA MET A 378 -11.42 -1.75 -10.45
C MET A 378 -11.07 -3.02 -11.23
N LEU A 379 -11.33 -4.19 -10.63
CA LEU A 379 -11.02 -5.50 -11.19
C LEU A 379 -11.77 -5.69 -12.52
N ARG A 380 -13.09 -5.46 -12.58
CA ARG A 380 -13.84 -5.47 -13.85
C ARG A 380 -13.31 -4.46 -14.87
N ALA A 381 -12.92 -3.27 -14.43
CA ALA A 381 -12.48 -2.23 -15.34
C ALA A 381 -11.11 -2.53 -15.97
N GLN A 382 -10.24 -3.27 -15.29
CA GLN A 382 -8.86 -3.52 -15.71
C GLN A 382 -8.61 -4.96 -16.20
N PHE A 383 -9.36 -5.94 -15.69
CA PHE A 383 -9.22 -7.38 -15.96
C PHE A 383 -10.47 -8.03 -16.58
N LEU A 384 -11.58 -7.29 -16.72
CA LEU A 384 -12.91 -7.75 -17.19
C LEU A 384 -13.64 -8.67 -16.19
N GLU A 385 -12.94 -9.58 -15.52
CA GLU A 385 -13.45 -10.44 -14.47
C GLU A 385 -13.07 -9.89 -13.08
N GLU A 386 -13.85 -10.23 -12.06
CA GLU A 386 -13.63 -9.79 -10.65
C GLU A 386 -13.71 -10.92 -9.63
N GLY A 387 -13.97 -12.16 -10.08
CA GLY A 387 -14.32 -13.28 -9.20
C GLY A 387 -13.14 -14.01 -8.57
N GLY A 388 -11.92 -13.82 -9.06
CA GLY A 388 -10.73 -14.49 -8.53
C GLY A 388 -10.26 -13.92 -7.18
N ASN A 389 -9.28 -14.58 -6.55
CA ASN A 389 -8.84 -14.19 -5.23
C ASN A 389 -8.03 -12.88 -5.25
N LEU A 390 -8.28 -12.02 -4.27
CA LEU A 390 -7.54 -10.79 -4.04
C LEU A 390 -6.84 -10.89 -2.68
N TYR A 391 -5.54 -10.63 -2.67
CA TYR A 391 -4.69 -10.67 -1.50
C TYR A 391 -4.04 -9.32 -1.25
N LYS A 392 -3.86 -8.97 0.02
CA LYS A 392 -3.00 -7.87 0.47
C LYS A 392 -1.88 -8.43 1.35
N PRO A 393 -0.73 -8.78 0.76
CA PRO A 393 0.31 -9.46 1.53
C PRO A 393 0.93 -8.57 2.60
N SER A 394 1.19 -9.17 3.76
CA SER A 394 1.80 -8.53 4.92
C SER A 394 2.63 -9.53 5.74
N GLY A 395 3.42 -9.06 6.70
CA GLY A 395 4.18 -9.96 7.59
C GLY A 395 5.39 -10.66 6.95
N ASN A 396 5.75 -11.82 7.49
CA ASN A 396 7.04 -12.46 7.21
C ASN A 396 7.11 -13.12 5.83
N CYS A 397 6.02 -13.71 5.33
CA CYS A 397 6.02 -14.40 4.04
C CYS A 397 5.60 -13.49 2.87
N ALA A 398 5.28 -12.21 3.12
CA ALA A 398 5.04 -11.21 2.07
C ALA A 398 6.29 -10.87 1.23
N THR A 399 7.46 -11.34 1.64
CA THR A 399 8.67 -11.33 0.80
C THR A 399 8.66 -12.41 -0.29
N PHE A 400 7.75 -13.38 -0.21
CA PHE A 400 7.71 -14.61 -1.01
C PHE A 400 8.84 -15.61 -0.74
N SER A 401 9.56 -15.48 0.39
CA SER A 401 10.56 -16.49 0.80
C SER A 401 9.94 -17.74 1.46
N CYS A 402 8.66 -17.68 1.79
CA CYS A 402 7.88 -18.75 2.40
C CYS A 402 6.40 -18.57 2.06
N PHE A 403 5.59 -19.59 2.38
CA PHE A 403 4.13 -19.51 2.33
C PHE A 403 3.57 -19.69 3.74
N ALA A 404 2.67 -18.78 4.11
CA ALA A 404 1.88 -18.82 5.34
C ALA A 404 0.60 -18.02 5.08
N GLU A 405 -0.57 -18.64 5.23
CA GLU A 405 -1.87 -18.01 4.91
C GLU A 405 -2.05 -16.66 5.62
N GLU A 406 -1.56 -16.54 6.86
CA GLU A 406 -1.61 -15.31 7.65
C GLU A 406 -0.76 -14.15 7.10
N SER A 407 0.10 -14.40 6.12
CA SER A 407 0.87 -13.35 5.43
C SER A 407 0.21 -12.88 4.12
N PHE A 408 -0.91 -13.49 3.73
CA PHE A 408 -1.63 -13.20 2.49
C PHE A 408 -3.09 -12.89 2.83
N ASP A 409 -3.31 -11.74 3.47
CA ASP A 409 -4.65 -11.31 3.89
C ASP A 409 -5.59 -11.31 2.68
N LYS A 410 -6.62 -12.16 2.72
CA LYS A 410 -7.57 -12.25 1.62
C LYS A 410 -8.62 -11.15 1.75
N GLU A 411 -8.76 -10.33 0.72
CA GLU A 411 -9.58 -9.11 0.73
C GLU A 411 -10.96 -9.33 0.06
N ASN A 412 -11.11 -10.42 -0.69
CA ASN A 412 -12.39 -10.95 -1.16
C ASN A 412 -12.48 -12.46 -0.87
N ASN A 413 -13.55 -13.14 -1.26
CA ASN A 413 -13.70 -14.60 -1.10
C ASN A 413 -13.32 -15.11 0.32
N THR A 414 -13.56 -14.31 1.36
CA THR A 414 -12.97 -14.48 2.70
C THR A 414 -13.49 -15.70 3.45
N LYS A 415 -14.63 -16.25 3.01
CA LYS A 415 -15.21 -17.50 3.52
C LYS A 415 -14.58 -18.74 2.89
N GLU A 416 -13.81 -18.59 1.82
CA GLU A 416 -13.16 -19.67 1.09
C GLU A 416 -11.68 -19.76 1.47
N ALA A 417 -11.32 -20.83 2.19
CA ALA A 417 -9.94 -21.14 2.55
C ALA A 417 -9.17 -21.78 1.37
N ASP A 418 -9.14 -21.08 0.24
CA ASP A 418 -8.40 -21.48 -0.96
C ASP A 418 -7.25 -20.50 -1.22
N TYR A 419 -6.01 -20.98 -1.06
CA TYR A 419 -4.77 -20.21 -1.25
C TYR A 419 -3.84 -20.92 -2.25
N ARG A 420 -4.38 -21.84 -3.05
CA ARG A 420 -3.57 -22.70 -3.94
C ARG A 420 -2.85 -21.92 -5.03
N ASP A 421 -3.43 -20.82 -5.48
CA ASP A 421 -2.84 -19.86 -6.41
C ASP A 421 -1.55 -19.25 -5.85
N ILE A 422 -1.61 -18.65 -4.65
CA ILE A 422 -0.47 -17.99 -4.02
C ILE A 422 0.55 -19.01 -3.51
N GLU A 423 0.13 -20.18 -3.03
CA GLU A 423 1.00 -21.30 -2.69
C GLU A 423 1.77 -21.79 -3.93
N ALA A 424 1.10 -21.85 -5.09
CA ALA A 424 1.73 -22.23 -6.36
C ALA A 424 2.77 -21.19 -6.82
N LEU A 425 2.47 -19.88 -6.70
CA LEU A 425 3.46 -18.83 -6.96
C LEU A 425 4.69 -18.97 -6.05
N VAL A 426 4.51 -19.06 -4.73
CA VAL A 426 5.63 -19.21 -3.80
C VAL A 426 6.44 -20.47 -4.12
N THR A 427 5.76 -21.57 -4.44
CA THR A 427 6.42 -22.85 -4.79
C THR A 427 7.24 -22.73 -6.08
N ALA A 428 6.63 -22.22 -7.16
CA ALA A 428 7.30 -22.07 -8.45
C ALA A 428 8.48 -21.08 -8.38
N LEU A 429 8.31 -19.96 -7.67
CA LEU A 429 9.37 -18.97 -7.50
C LEU A 429 10.59 -19.55 -6.80
N ASN A 430 10.38 -20.35 -5.75
CA ASN A 430 11.45 -20.89 -4.90
C ASN A 430 11.96 -22.28 -5.34
N ASP A 431 11.57 -22.79 -6.51
CA ASP A 431 12.14 -24.02 -7.07
C ASP A 431 13.63 -23.81 -7.41
N ASP A 432 14.49 -24.65 -6.81
CA ASP A 432 15.95 -24.60 -6.93
C ASP A 432 16.49 -25.39 -8.14
N SER A 433 15.61 -25.81 -9.05
CA SER A 433 15.95 -26.49 -10.29
C SER A 433 16.99 -25.71 -11.11
N SER A 434 18.01 -26.44 -11.56
CA SER A 434 19.01 -25.92 -12.49
C SER A 434 18.48 -25.72 -13.92
N ASP A 435 17.31 -26.29 -14.24
CA ASP A 435 16.66 -26.08 -15.54
C ASP A 435 15.88 -24.76 -15.52
N ARG A 436 16.56 -23.68 -15.90
CA ARG A 436 15.99 -22.33 -15.91
C ARG A 436 14.84 -22.16 -16.90
N ALA A 437 14.84 -22.92 -18.00
CA ALA A 437 13.74 -22.84 -18.96
C ALA A 437 12.46 -23.46 -18.38
N ALA A 438 12.58 -24.60 -17.68
CA ALA A 438 11.45 -25.20 -16.96
C ALA A 438 10.97 -24.28 -15.83
N TRP A 439 11.89 -23.75 -15.01
CA TRP A 439 11.54 -22.81 -13.92
C TRP A 439 10.76 -21.59 -14.42
N ARG A 440 11.20 -20.97 -15.54
CA ARG A 440 10.46 -19.84 -16.12
C ARG A 440 9.05 -20.25 -16.56
N HIS A 441 8.94 -21.38 -17.26
CA HIS A 441 7.64 -21.89 -17.69
C HIS A 441 6.69 -22.12 -16.50
N ASP A 442 7.16 -22.78 -15.44
CA ASP A 442 6.35 -23.11 -14.28
C ASP A 442 5.94 -21.85 -13.48
N LEU A 443 6.76 -20.79 -13.50
CA LEU A 443 6.42 -19.49 -12.90
C LEU A 443 5.40 -18.71 -13.77
N GLU A 444 5.61 -18.67 -15.09
CA GLU A 444 4.77 -17.91 -16.04
C GLU A 444 3.36 -18.46 -16.19
N ILE A 445 3.09 -19.70 -15.77
CA ILE A 445 1.73 -20.27 -15.77
C ILE A 445 0.92 -19.96 -14.51
N VAL A 446 1.52 -19.32 -13.49
CA VAL A 446 0.83 -18.95 -12.24
C VAL A 446 0.93 -17.46 -11.93
N PHE A 447 1.82 -16.72 -12.58
CA PHE A 447 2.10 -15.32 -12.28
C PHE A 447 2.47 -14.54 -13.53
N ASP A 448 1.88 -13.35 -13.67
CA ASP A 448 2.27 -12.42 -14.73
C ASP A 448 3.60 -11.75 -14.36
N VAL A 449 4.69 -12.38 -14.79
CA VAL A 449 6.06 -11.88 -14.59
C VAL A 449 6.25 -10.54 -15.31
N ASP A 450 5.61 -10.30 -16.45
CA ASP A 450 5.79 -9.07 -17.21
C ASP A 450 5.15 -7.87 -16.49
N ASP A 451 3.99 -8.07 -15.90
CA ASP A 451 3.32 -7.07 -15.06
C ASP A 451 4.17 -6.68 -13.85
N PHE A 452 4.75 -7.66 -13.16
CA PHE A 452 5.66 -7.39 -12.05
C PHE A 452 6.92 -6.65 -12.50
N LEU A 453 7.57 -7.10 -13.57
CA LEU A 453 8.77 -6.44 -14.09
C LEU A 453 8.47 -5.03 -14.60
N ARG A 454 7.28 -4.79 -15.14
CA ARG A 454 6.84 -3.47 -15.59
C ARG A 454 6.61 -2.54 -14.42
N TRP A 455 5.91 -3.02 -13.38
CA TRP A 455 5.82 -2.31 -12.11
C TRP A 455 7.21 -2.00 -11.56
N LEU A 456 8.11 -2.97 -11.50
CA LEU A 456 9.46 -2.79 -10.97
C LEU A 456 10.25 -1.73 -11.75
N ALA A 457 10.18 -1.75 -13.08
CA ALA A 457 10.86 -0.77 -13.93
C ALA A 457 10.33 0.66 -13.71
N VAL A 458 9.00 0.82 -13.69
CA VAL A 458 8.36 2.12 -13.47
C VAL A 458 8.59 2.60 -12.04
N ASN A 459 8.43 1.73 -11.05
CA ASN A 459 8.65 2.01 -9.63
C ASN A 459 10.10 2.44 -9.36
N THR A 460 11.07 1.78 -9.98
CA THR A 460 12.49 2.13 -9.87
C THR A 460 12.79 3.49 -10.51
N LEU A 461 12.11 3.83 -11.61
CA LEU A 461 12.21 5.16 -12.22
C LEU A 461 11.62 6.23 -11.30
N LEU A 462 10.38 6.03 -10.82
CA LEU A 462 9.68 7.00 -9.97
C LEU A 462 10.28 7.11 -8.56
N VAL A 463 10.94 6.04 -8.08
CA VAL A 463 11.45 5.87 -6.72
C VAL A 463 10.32 5.90 -5.71
N ASN A 464 9.74 4.72 -5.46
CA ASN A 464 8.99 4.45 -4.22
C ASN A 464 9.81 3.46 -3.39
N TRP A 465 10.21 3.88 -2.18
CA TRP A 465 11.01 3.05 -1.29
C TRP A 465 10.16 2.25 -0.32
N ASP A 466 8.92 2.66 -0.04
CA ASP A 466 8.07 2.04 0.96
C ASP A 466 7.23 0.91 0.33
N THR A 467 7.90 -0.02 -0.35
CA THR A 467 7.28 -1.11 -1.11
C THR A 467 8.25 -2.28 -1.30
N TYR A 468 7.82 -3.33 -1.99
CA TYR A 468 8.57 -4.57 -2.21
C TYR A 468 9.97 -4.29 -2.78
N GLY A 469 10.99 -4.95 -2.20
CA GLY A 469 12.41 -4.69 -2.47
C GLY A 469 13.09 -3.82 -1.40
N SER A 470 12.32 -3.20 -0.52
CA SER A 470 12.81 -2.53 0.69
C SER A 470 11.92 -2.80 1.90
N MET A 471 10.61 -2.95 1.69
CA MET A 471 9.59 -3.26 2.69
C MET A 471 8.59 -4.29 2.15
N ALA A 472 8.09 -5.20 3.00
CA ALA A 472 7.22 -6.31 2.58
C ALA A 472 5.73 -5.94 2.68
N HIS A 473 5.31 -4.83 2.07
CA HIS A 473 3.93 -4.33 2.04
C HIS A 473 3.70 -3.36 0.86
N ASN A 474 2.52 -2.73 0.82
CA ASN A 474 2.10 -1.73 -0.17
C ASN A 474 1.90 -2.28 -1.59
N PHE A 475 1.31 -3.47 -1.67
CA PHE A 475 0.81 -4.06 -2.91
C PHE A 475 -0.34 -5.01 -2.62
N TYR A 476 -1.11 -5.30 -3.66
CA TYR A 476 -2.08 -6.38 -3.72
C TYR A 476 -1.66 -7.39 -4.79
N LEU A 477 -2.18 -8.61 -4.68
CA LEU A 477 -2.15 -9.61 -5.74
C LEU A 477 -3.57 -10.00 -6.11
N TYR A 478 -3.87 -10.02 -7.40
CA TYR A 478 -5.16 -10.47 -7.91
C TYR A 478 -4.97 -11.67 -8.81
N HIS A 479 -5.62 -12.80 -8.49
CA HIS A 479 -5.74 -13.92 -9.41
C HIS A 479 -6.84 -13.61 -10.41
N ASP A 480 -6.51 -13.40 -11.69
CA ASP A 480 -7.48 -13.14 -12.75
C ASP A 480 -8.01 -14.46 -13.33
N PRO A 481 -9.31 -14.79 -13.18
CA PRO A 481 -9.89 -15.98 -13.81
C PRO A 481 -9.86 -15.97 -15.35
N GLY A 482 -9.63 -14.80 -15.96
CA GLY A 482 -9.58 -14.61 -17.41
C GLY A 482 -8.37 -15.28 -18.06
N ASP A 483 -7.21 -15.25 -17.41
CA ASP A 483 -5.96 -15.87 -17.88
C ASP A 483 -5.33 -16.85 -16.88
N ASP A 484 -5.90 -16.98 -15.68
CA ASP A 484 -5.49 -17.86 -14.59
C ASP A 484 -4.16 -17.46 -13.93
N LEU A 485 -3.75 -16.19 -14.03
CA LEU A 485 -2.50 -15.66 -13.48
C LEU A 485 -2.73 -14.76 -12.25
N LEU A 486 -1.75 -14.73 -11.35
CA LEU A 486 -1.64 -13.69 -10.33
C LEU A 486 -1.00 -12.42 -10.93
N HIS A 487 -1.68 -11.28 -10.78
CA HIS A 487 -1.24 -9.96 -11.22
C HIS A 487 -0.85 -9.08 -10.03
N TRP A 488 0.17 -8.23 -10.26
CA TRP A 488 0.68 -7.29 -9.27
C TRP A 488 -0.04 -5.95 -9.32
N LEU A 489 -0.53 -5.47 -8.17
CA LEU A 489 -1.23 -4.19 -8.04
C LEU A 489 -0.52 -3.29 -7.01
N PRO A 490 0.11 -2.16 -7.39
CA PRO A 490 0.74 -1.25 -6.45
C PRO A 490 -0.30 -0.51 -5.59
N TRP A 491 0.07 -0.22 -4.34
CA TRP A 491 -0.78 0.48 -3.37
C TRP A 491 0.03 1.44 -2.51
N ASP A 492 -0.62 2.46 -1.92
CA ASP A 492 -0.04 3.41 -0.95
C ASP A 492 1.25 4.08 -1.46
N ASN A 493 1.10 5.01 -2.39
CA ASN A 493 2.21 5.62 -3.13
C ASN A 493 2.65 6.98 -2.56
N ASN A 494 2.22 7.35 -1.35
CA ASN A 494 2.56 8.62 -0.71
C ASN A 494 4.07 8.79 -0.47
N MET A 495 4.83 7.68 -0.35
CA MET A 495 6.29 7.66 -0.19
C MET A 495 7.07 7.52 -1.51
N ALA A 496 6.39 7.71 -2.65
CA ALA A 496 7.01 7.79 -3.97
C ALA A 496 7.57 9.18 -4.28
N LEU A 497 8.34 9.31 -5.38
CA LEU A 497 8.88 10.58 -5.87
C LEU A 497 9.75 11.31 -4.85
N MET A 498 10.51 10.54 -4.07
CA MET A 498 11.47 11.04 -3.08
C MET A 498 12.70 10.16 -3.05
N SER A 499 13.82 10.67 -2.52
CA SER A 499 15.11 9.98 -2.50
C SER A 499 15.23 8.80 -1.50
N GLY A 500 14.17 8.50 -0.73
CA GLY A 500 14.14 7.47 0.30
C GLY A 500 13.61 8.00 1.65
N GLY A 501 13.38 7.10 2.61
CA GLY A 501 12.90 7.41 3.96
C GLY A 501 13.38 6.37 4.97
N MET A 502 13.38 6.69 6.27
CA MET A 502 13.85 5.80 7.34
C MET A 502 15.27 5.23 7.14
N ALA A 503 16.19 6.02 6.56
CA ALA A 503 17.54 5.57 6.16
C ALA A 503 17.55 4.36 5.19
N ARG A 504 16.44 4.11 4.52
CA ARG A 504 16.30 3.13 3.43
C ARG A 504 16.30 3.84 2.09
N SER A 505 16.70 3.11 1.06
CA SER A 505 16.65 3.54 -0.34
C SER A 505 15.70 2.62 -1.10
N SER A 506 15.22 3.10 -2.25
CA SER A 506 14.51 2.23 -3.19
C SER A 506 15.47 1.24 -3.86
N VAL A 507 14.88 0.28 -4.57
CA VAL A 507 15.60 -0.53 -5.55
C VAL A 507 16.31 0.38 -6.57
N GLU A 508 17.56 0.04 -6.91
CA GLU A 508 18.33 0.70 -7.98
C GLU A 508 18.11 -0.02 -9.32
N PHE A 509 18.30 0.67 -10.45
CA PHE A 509 18.15 0.04 -11.78
C PHE A 509 19.05 -1.18 -11.97
N SER A 510 20.28 -1.12 -11.48
CA SER A 510 21.25 -2.22 -11.51
C SER A 510 20.95 -3.33 -10.51
N HIS A 511 19.93 -3.16 -9.64
CA HIS A 511 19.46 -4.08 -8.60
C HIS A 511 20.56 -4.65 -7.66
N GLY A 512 21.78 -4.11 -7.70
CA GLY A 512 22.94 -4.63 -6.98
C GLY A 512 22.87 -4.44 -5.47
N THR A 513 21.97 -3.58 -5.00
CA THR A 513 21.69 -3.35 -3.57
C THR A 513 20.59 -4.25 -3.02
N VAL A 514 19.88 -4.99 -3.88
CA VAL A 514 18.83 -5.92 -3.46
C VAL A 514 19.49 -7.26 -3.10
N GLY A 515 19.17 -7.77 -1.91
CA GLY A 515 19.64 -9.07 -1.40
C GLY A 515 18.61 -10.19 -1.56
N SER A 516 18.99 -11.43 -1.22
CA SER A 516 18.16 -12.64 -1.32
C SER A 516 16.87 -12.63 -0.50
N ASP A 517 16.71 -11.67 0.40
CA ASP A 517 15.49 -11.47 1.18
C ASP A 517 14.31 -10.97 0.31
N TRP A 518 14.55 -10.66 -0.97
CA TRP A 518 13.54 -10.28 -1.97
C TRP A 518 13.54 -11.24 -3.18
N PRO A 519 13.09 -12.50 -3.01
CA PRO A 519 13.08 -13.53 -4.05
C PRO A 519 12.55 -13.09 -5.43
N LEU A 520 11.43 -12.39 -5.52
CA LEU A 520 10.88 -11.96 -6.82
C LEU A 520 11.88 -11.09 -7.58
N ILE A 521 12.46 -10.08 -6.94
CA ILE A 521 13.45 -9.21 -7.62
C ILE A 521 14.72 -10.00 -7.91
N ARG A 522 15.23 -10.75 -6.93
CA ARG A 522 16.52 -11.44 -7.08
C ARG A 522 16.49 -12.53 -8.13
N PHE A 523 15.51 -13.44 -8.04
CA PHE A 523 15.47 -14.59 -8.92
C PHE A 523 15.11 -14.20 -10.36
N LEU A 524 14.28 -13.16 -10.53
CA LEU A 524 13.98 -12.64 -11.86
C LEU A 524 15.19 -11.89 -12.45
N LEU A 525 15.80 -10.95 -11.72
CA LEU A 525 16.90 -10.14 -12.28
C LEU A 525 18.25 -10.86 -12.35
N ASP A 526 18.43 -11.98 -11.65
CA ASP A 526 19.58 -12.88 -11.83
C ASP A 526 19.43 -13.82 -13.05
N ASP A 527 18.20 -14.01 -13.55
CA ASP A 527 17.95 -14.75 -14.79
C ASP A 527 18.18 -13.84 -16.02
N PRO A 528 19.01 -14.23 -16.99
CA PRO A 528 19.40 -13.34 -18.09
C PRO A 528 18.23 -12.99 -19.02
N ASP A 529 17.23 -13.86 -19.17
CA ASP A 529 16.10 -13.60 -20.08
C ASP A 529 15.15 -12.57 -19.45
N TYR A 530 14.85 -12.72 -18.16
CA TYR A 530 14.06 -11.74 -17.40
C TYR A 530 14.79 -10.42 -17.17
N TYR A 531 16.11 -10.44 -16.92
CA TYR A 531 16.88 -9.21 -16.83
C TYR A 531 16.87 -8.42 -18.15
N ALA A 532 17.00 -9.12 -19.30
CA ALA A 532 16.87 -8.49 -20.60
C ALA A 532 15.48 -7.85 -20.77
N ARG A 533 14.42 -8.56 -20.39
CA ARG A 533 13.05 -8.03 -20.43
C ARG A 533 12.86 -6.83 -19.50
N TYR A 534 13.40 -6.86 -18.29
CA TYR A 534 13.39 -5.72 -17.37
C TYR A 534 14.08 -4.48 -17.97
N VAL A 535 15.24 -4.65 -18.61
CA VAL A 535 15.93 -3.54 -19.29
C VAL A 535 15.08 -2.95 -20.42
N GLU A 536 14.39 -3.79 -21.19
CA GLU A 536 13.41 -3.32 -22.19
C GLU A 536 12.27 -2.53 -21.55
N LEU A 537 11.72 -3.00 -20.44
CA LEU A 537 10.64 -2.33 -19.70
C LEU A 537 11.11 -0.99 -19.09
N VAL A 538 12.36 -0.86 -18.66
CA VAL A 538 12.94 0.44 -18.27
C VAL A 538 13.01 1.39 -19.48
N ALA A 539 13.41 0.89 -20.64
CA ALA A 539 13.42 1.68 -21.87
C ALA A 539 12.02 2.08 -22.34
N GLU A 540 11.03 1.20 -22.17
CA GLU A 540 9.61 1.48 -22.42
C GLU A 540 9.08 2.53 -21.45
N ALA A 541 9.36 2.41 -20.14
CA ALA A 541 8.95 3.38 -19.13
C ALA A 541 9.47 4.79 -19.47
N VAL A 542 10.74 4.93 -19.86
CA VAL A 542 11.29 6.22 -20.30
C VAL A 542 10.51 6.80 -21.49
N LYS A 543 10.13 5.97 -22.47
CA LYS A 543 9.41 6.43 -23.67
C LYS A 543 7.95 6.78 -23.40
N THR A 544 7.30 6.00 -22.53
CA THR A 544 5.86 6.13 -22.27
C THR A 544 5.56 7.25 -21.29
N LEU A 545 6.39 7.41 -20.25
CA LEU A 545 6.19 8.47 -19.27
C LEU A 545 6.43 9.86 -19.88
N PRO A 546 5.64 10.88 -19.48
CA PRO A 546 5.77 12.22 -20.02
C PRO A 546 7.19 12.80 -19.92
N GLU A 547 7.59 13.52 -20.97
CA GLU A 547 8.84 14.29 -20.95
C GLU A 547 8.86 15.30 -19.79
N PRO A 548 10.04 15.65 -19.24
CA PRO A 548 10.15 16.48 -18.03
C PRO A 548 9.33 17.77 -18.07
N LYS A 549 9.29 18.45 -19.22
CA LYS A 549 8.52 19.69 -19.38
C LYS A 549 7.00 19.46 -19.31
N ALA A 550 6.51 18.37 -19.90
CA ALA A 550 5.09 18.03 -19.84
C ALA A 550 4.69 17.61 -18.41
N LEU A 551 5.58 16.88 -17.73
CA LEU A 551 5.40 16.47 -16.34
C LEU A 551 5.43 17.67 -15.39
N GLU A 552 6.37 18.61 -15.57
CA GLU A 552 6.39 19.88 -14.85
C GLU A 552 5.08 20.65 -15.03
N GLN A 553 4.59 20.79 -16.27
CA GLN A 553 3.33 21.48 -16.52
C GLN A 553 2.16 20.79 -15.81
N ARG A 554 2.12 19.45 -15.81
CA ARG A 554 1.10 18.67 -15.11
C ARG A 554 1.16 18.91 -13.60
N LEU A 555 2.34 18.79 -12.99
CA LEU A 555 2.54 19.00 -11.56
C LEU A 555 2.13 20.40 -11.12
N ARG A 556 2.53 21.44 -11.87
CA ARG A 556 2.12 22.82 -11.61
C ARG A 556 0.61 23.01 -11.75
N THR A 557 -0.01 22.41 -12.76
CA THR A 557 -1.46 22.47 -12.95
C THR A 557 -2.22 21.84 -11.78
N LEU A 558 -1.75 20.68 -11.29
CA LEU A 558 -2.35 20.00 -10.13
C LEU A 558 -2.12 20.80 -8.84
N HIS A 559 -0.92 21.33 -8.64
CA HIS A 559 -0.62 22.19 -7.48
C HIS A 559 -1.49 23.44 -7.46
N ASP A 560 -1.59 24.16 -8.57
CA ASP A 560 -2.45 25.35 -8.72
C ASP A 560 -3.94 25.01 -8.45
N LEU A 561 -4.38 23.82 -8.86
CA LEU A 561 -5.74 23.33 -8.62
C LEU A 561 -6.03 23.14 -7.13
N ILE A 562 -5.07 22.62 -6.37
CA ILE A 562 -5.28 22.28 -4.96
C ILE A 562 -4.87 23.38 -3.98
N ALA A 563 -4.00 24.32 -4.38
CA ALA A 563 -3.47 25.37 -3.51
C ALA A 563 -4.56 26.16 -2.75
N PRO A 564 -5.70 26.57 -3.35
CA PRO A 564 -6.77 27.25 -2.62
C PRO A 564 -7.38 26.45 -1.47
N HIS A 565 -7.23 25.13 -1.51
CA HIS A 565 -7.77 24.16 -0.55
C HIS A 565 -6.71 23.64 0.43
N VAL A 566 -5.44 23.94 0.21
CA VAL A 566 -4.34 23.56 1.13
C VAL A 566 -3.88 24.77 1.94
N THR A 567 -3.33 25.80 1.28
CA THR A 567 -2.74 27.00 1.92
C THR A 567 -3.56 28.27 1.68
N GLY A 568 -4.63 28.20 0.87
CA GLY A 568 -5.48 29.34 0.56
C GLY A 568 -6.41 29.78 1.70
N PRO A 569 -7.22 30.84 1.50
CA PRO A 569 -8.18 31.32 2.49
C PRO A 569 -9.27 30.32 2.88
N GLU A 570 -9.54 29.33 2.02
CA GLU A 570 -10.43 28.19 2.27
C GLU A 570 -9.66 26.88 2.50
N GLY A 571 -8.36 27.00 2.78
CA GLY A 571 -7.42 25.92 2.99
C GLY A 571 -7.47 25.33 4.39
N GLU A 572 -6.48 24.49 4.68
CA GLU A 572 -6.40 23.76 5.93
C GLU A 572 -6.07 24.70 7.09
N SER A 573 -6.77 24.51 8.21
CA SER A 573 -6.38 25.21 9.44
C SER A 573 -5.08 24.60 10.00
N SER A 574 -4.33 25.39 10.79
CA SER A 574 -3.06 24.93 11.35
C SER A 574 -3.16 23.68 12.23
N GLY A 575 -4.34 23.38 12.80
CA GLY A 575 -4.58 22.17 13.59
C GLY A 575 -4.97 20.94 12.76
N MET A 576 -5.31 21.14 11.48
CA MET A 576 -5.70 20.08 10.55
C MET A 576 -4.62 19.83 9.49
N SER A 577 -3.74 20.79 9.23
CA SER A 577 -2.69 20.59 8.25
C SER A 577 -1.59 19.67 8.75
N LEU A 578 -1.11 18.80 7.85
CA LEU A 578 0.06 17.95 8.06
C LEU A 578 1.34 18.55 7.47
N LEU A 579 1.26 19.76 6.90
CA LEU A 579 2.42 20.50 6.43
C LEU A 579 3.23 21.03 7.61
N GLN A 580 4.55 21.09 7.43
CA GLN A 580 5.41 21.77 8.40
C GLN A 580 5.19 23.28 8.36
N ASP A 581 5.08 23.84 7.15
CA ASP A 581 4.75 25.22 6.87
C ASP A 581 4.24 25.40 5.43
N GLU A 582 3.67 26.56 5.11
CA GLU A 582 3.15 26.84 3.76
C GLU A 582 4.27 26.88 2.69
N THR A 583 5.51 27.20 3.07
CA THR A 583 6.64 27.28 2.13
C THR A 583 7.05 25.89 1.64
N SER A 584 6.91 24.84 2.47
CA SER A 584 7.16 23.46 2.04
C SER A 584 6.21 23.07 0.90
N PHE A 585 4.92 23.43 1.01
CA PHE A 585 3.95 23.21 -0.05
C PHE A 585 4.28 24.00 -1.32
N ASP A 586 4.61 25.29 -1.20
CA ASP A 586 4.90 26.15 -2.36
C ASP A 586 6.14 25.70 -3.15
N THR A 587 7.15 25.15 -2.47
CA THR A 587 8.41 24.69 -3.10
C THR A 587 8.39 23.21 -3.49
N SER A 588 7.39 22.45 -3.04
CA SER A 588 7.32 21.00 -3.24
C SER A 588 7.32 20.58 -4.73
N VAL A 589 6.67 21.35 -5.60
CA VAL A 589 6.59 21.05 -7.04
C VAL A 589 7.95 21.11 -7.69
N GLU A 590 8.80 22.06 -7.30
CA GLU A 590 10.16 22.18 -7.83
C GLU A 590 10.98 20.95 -7.47
N ALA A 591 10.88 20.48 -6.21
CA ALA A 591 11.52 19.25 -5.77
C ALA A 591 11.05 18.00 -6.55
N LEU A 592 9.74 17.87 -6.81
CA LEU A 592 9.22 16.77 -7.62
C LEU A 592 9.72 16.80 -9.07
N VAL A 593 9.79 18.00 -9.68
CA VAL A 593 10.31 18.19 -11.04
C VAL A 593 11.80 17.84 -11.12
N GLU A 594 12.59 18.32 -10.16
CA GLU A 594 14.01 17.99 -10.05
C GLU A 594 14.23 16.48 -9.89
N HIS A 595 13.46 15.84 -9.00
CA HIS A 595 13.50 14.40 -8.78
C HIS A 595 13.24 13.64 -10.08
N LEU A 596 12.09 13.86 -10.72
CA LEU A 596 11.71 13.14 -11.94
C LEU A 596 12.67 13.39 -13.11
N THR A 597 13.20 14.61 -13.23
CA THR A 597 14.22 14.94 -14.24
C THR A 597 15.50 14.15 -13.99
N SER A 598 15.97 14.12 -12.74
CA SER A 598 17.18 13.38 -12.36
C SER A 598 17.02 11.87 -12.56
N ARG A 599 15.84 11.34 -12.25
CA ARG A 599 15.54 9.91 -12.39
C ARG A 599 15.42 9.47 -13.84
N ARG A 600 14.82 10.29 -14.70
CA ARG A 600 14.82 10.05 -16.16
C ARG A 600 16.25 10.03 -16.71
N ALA A 601 17.11 10.95 -16.26
CA ALA A 601 18.52 10.95 -16.65
C ALA A 601 19.26 9.69 -16.16
N ALA A 602 19.01 9.24 -14.93
CA ALA A 602 19.59 8.01 -14.39
C ALA A 602 19.12 6.76 -15.15
N ALA A 603 17.85 6.70 -15.57
CA ALA A 603 17.34 5.63 -16.41
C ALA A 603 18.03 5.61 -17.78
N LEU A 604 18.20 6.77 -18.42
CA LEU A 604 18.92 6.88 -19.69
C LEU A 604 20.40 6.50 -19.59
N ASP A 605 21.06 6.83 -18.48
CA ASP A 605 22.45 6.44 -18.20
C ASP A 605 22.57 4.92 -18.03
N PHE A 606 21.66 4.31 -17.25
CA PHE A 606 21.56 2.85 -17.11
C PHE A 606 21.40 2.14 -18.46
N LEU A 607 20.61 2.73 -19.38
CA LEU A 607 20.40 2.22 -20.73
C LEU A 607 21.57 2.48 -21.70
N GLY A 608 22.67 3.10 -21.24
CA GLY A 608 23.87 3.35 -22.05
C GLY A 608 23.91 4.68 -22.80
N GLY A 609 23.02 5.63 -22.47
CA GLY A 609 23.05 7.02 -22.92
C GLY A 609 22.53 7.27 -24.34
N THR A 610 21.43 8.03 -24.42
CA THR A 610 20.73 8.58 -25.62
C THR A 610 19.96 7.60 -26.51
N ASP A 611 18.75 8.03 -26.91
CA ASP A 611 17.79 7.37 -27.81
C ASP A 611 18.43 6.58 -28.97
N SER A 612 18.76 5.31 -28.73
CA SER A 612 19.11 4.40 -29.81
C SER A 612 18.55 3.02 -29.51
N PRO A 613 17.53 2.55 -30.25
CA PRO A 613 17.18 1.15 -30.22
C PRO A 613 18.33 0.41 -30.89
N ALA A 614 19.19 -0.23 -30.11
CA ALA A 614 20.01 -1.31 -30.64
C ALA A 614 19.06 -2.48 -30.94
N ALA A 615 18.37 -2.39 -32.09
CA ALA A 615 17.62 -3.47 -32.65
C ALA A 615 18.60 -4.59 -33.03
N THR A 616 18.74 -5.58 -32.16
CA THR A 616 19.23 -6.91 -32.53
C THR A 616 18.23 -7.48 -33.53
N THR A 617 18.59 -7.42 -34.81
CA THR A 617 17.81 -8.02 -35.90
C THR A 617 17.85 -9.54 -35.74
N PRO A 618 16.72 -10.26 -35.65
CA PRO A 618 16.72 -11.72 -35.76
C PRO A 618 17.07 -12.12 -37.19
N GLY A 619 17.99 -13.07 -37.33
CA GLY A 619 18.47 -13.56 -38.61
C GLY A 619 17.34 -13.99 -39.54
N SER A 620 17.42 -13.53 -40.79
CA SER A 620 16.61 -14.00 -41.91
C SER A 620 16.78 -15.51 -42.08
N SER A 621 15.72 -16.29 -41.81
CA SER A 621 15.64 -17.66 -42.32
C SER A 621 15.21 -17.63 -43.79
N GLU A 622 15.99 -18.35 -44.59
CA GLU A 622 15.79 -18.57 -46.01
C GLU A 622 14.41 -19.17 -46.28
N VAL A 623 13.64 -18.52 -47.16
CA VAL A 623 12.52 -19.14 -47.87
C VAL A 623 13.04 -19.68 -49.18
N LEU A 624 13.01 -21.00 -49.36
CA LEU A 624 12.96 -21.68 -50.66
C LEU A 624 12.36 -23.09 -50.51
N PRO A 625 11.71 -23.65 -51.55
CA PRO A 625 10.82 -23.06 -52.54
C PRO A 625 9.36 -23.55 -52.42
#